data_AF-A0A0D0SLM9-F1
#
_entry.id   AF-A0A0D0SLM9-F1
#
_cell.length_a   1.000
_cell.length_b   1.000
_cell.length_c   1.000
_cell.angle_alpha   90.00
_cell.angle_beta   90.00
_cell.angle_gamma   90.00
#
_symmetry.space_group_name_H-M   'P 1'
#
loop_
_entity.id
_entity.type
_entity.pdbx_description
1 polymer ?
#
loop_
_entity_poly.entity_id
_entity_poly.type
_entity_poly.pdbx_seq_one_letter_code
_entity_poly.pdbx_strand_id
1 'polypeptide(L)'
;MYYMSNLTEKVKMSYTDTSSHLYNLLDKKIYWDSICIYDEKRKIFINDAILKIYFLSDNDEKTEVTFLLHSSKKTQLLNVTKYPMSISEKEIYKLKANSEKVNLIKDEPKDFREESPNDSFVVDAKVELEKYRKALMEERNFLKHEGGRKYKATNGKLIASDKSEYLYIFDLETELYIADESPVKISVGNSITKGLVLMCEDFQIIVQVELNLGDRIANAFLSVEPWKLLDALENRLKNSIDIGSSEIAKQLIHQGPYMATTRPIEQIAKGQQMVIKKAMSNPICIVWGPPGTGKTYTMSELAIKFFDEGKNVLIVSHSNVSVDG
;
A
#
# COMPACT_ATOMS: atom_id res chain seq x y z
N MET A 1 -7.02 -3.29 16.25
CA MET A 1 -6.21 -4.53 16.10
C MET A 1 -5.09 -4.49 17.12
N TYR A 2 -4.89 -5.55 17.91
CA TYR A 2 -3.79 -5.69 18.88
C TYR A 2 -2.78 -6.71 18.34
N TYR A 3 -1.48 -6.60 18.61
CA TYR A 3 -0.57 -7.69 18.26
C TYR A 3 0.44 -8.06 19.36
N MET A 4 0.97 -9.27 19.28
CA MET A 4 2.02 -9.82 20.15
C MET A 4 3.08 -10.50 19.27
N SER A 5 4.36 -10.41 19.61
CA SER A 5 5.41 -11.08 18.83
C SER A 5 6.17 -12.12 19.64
N ASN A 6 6.61 -13.17 18.96
CA ASN A 6 7.41 -14.23 19.52
C ASN A 6 8.55 -14.60 18.56
N LEU A 7 9.80 -14.46 19.00
CA LEU A 7 10.99 -14.85 18.25
C LEU A 7 11.54 -16.16 18.80
N THR A 8 11.69 -17.16 17.94
CA THR A 8 12.30 -18.45 18.26
C THR A 8 13.62 -18.63 17.53
N GLU A 9 14.70 -18.83 18.27
CA GLU A 9 16.02 -19.10 17.69
C GLU A 9 16.17 -20.55 17.21
N LYS A 10 17.19 -20.82 16.38
CA LYS A 10 17.56 -22.17 15.92
C LYS A 10 17.80 -23.17 17.07
N VAL A 11 18.12 -22.68 18.28
CA VAL A 11 18.32 -23.47 19.50
C VAL A 11 17.01 -23.68 20.30
N LYS A 12 15.84 -23.35 19.71
CA LYS A 12 14.49 -23.42 20.32
C LYS A 12 14.28 -22.54 21.55
N MET A 13 15.00 -21.43 21.67
CA MET A 13 14.74 -20.43 22.72
C MET A 13 13.71 -19.41 22.23
N SER A 14 12.68 -19.14 23.03
CA SER A 14 11.58 -18.22 22.69
C SER A 14 11.67 -16.91 23.46
N TYR A 15 11.61 -15.78 22.76
CA TYR A 15 11.45 -14.43 23.32
C TYR A 15 10.06 -13.92 22.97
N THR A 16 9.34 -13.36 23.94
CA THR A 16 8.00 -12.79 23.71
C THR A 16 8.03 -11.32 24.10
N ASP A 17 7.62 -10.45 23.18
CA ASP A 17 7.41 -9.03 23.46
C ASP A 17 5.92 -8.69 23.36
N THR A 18 5.47 -7.84 24.28
CA THR A 18 4.09 -7.38 24.40
C THR A 18 4.02 -5.87 24.28
N SER A 19 4.60 -5.31 23.21
CA SER A 19 4.28 -3.95 22.77
C SER A 19 2.78 -3.86 22.40
N SER A 20 2.13 -2.71 22.63
CA SER A 20 0.69 -2.57 22.46
C SER A 20 0.33 -1.34 21.66
N HIS A 21 -0.32 -1.54 20.52
CA HIS A 21 -0.92 -0.48 19.71
C HIS A 21 -2.30 -0.94 19.23
N LEU A 22 -3.33 -0.12 19.43
CA LEU A 22 -4.68 -0.38 18.92
C LEU A 22 -4.88 0.32 17.57
N TYR A 23 -4.88 -0.46 16.49
CA TYR A 23 -5.17 0.10 15.17
C TYR A 23 -6.68 0.23 14.93
N ASN A 24 -7.14 1.45 14.62
CA ASN A 24 -8.50 1.69 14.14
C ASN A 24 -8.56 1.43 12.62
N LEU A 25 -9.28 0.37 12.25
CA LEU A 25 -9.41 -0.08 10.86
C LEU A 25 -10.29 0.84 9.99
N LEU A 26 -10.97 1.84 10.58
CA LEU A 26 -11.73 2.85 9.84
C LEU A 26 -10.82 3.85 9.12
N ASP A 27 -9.63 4.10 9.68
CA ASP A 27 -8.61 4.94 9.06
C ASP A 27 -7.74 4.06 8.16
N LYS A 28 -7.84 4.23 6.83
CA LYS A 28 -7.01 3.56 5.81
C LYS A 28 -5.54 4.05 5.81
N LYS A 29 -4.94 4.24 6.99
CA LYS A 29 -3.54 4.63 7.16
C LYS A 29 -2.66 3.38 7.18
N ILE A 30 -1.45 3.52 6.67
CA ILE A 30 -0.38 2.54 6.85
C ILE A 30 0.12 2.71 8.29
N TYR A 31 0.11 1.63 9.05
CA TYR A 31 0.63 1.60 10.40
C TYR A 31 1.94 0.83 10.41
N TRP A 32 2.99 1.43 10.97
CA TRP A 32 4.28 0.78 11.18
C TRP A 32 4.53 0.68 12.68
N ASP A 33 5.24 -0.37 13.08
CA ASP A 33 5.62 -0.58 14.47
C ASP A 33 6.99 -1.27 14.52
N SER A 34 7.73 -1.04 15.61
CA SER A 34 9.08 -1.56 15.80
C SER A 34 9.14 -2.38 17.08
N ILE A 35 9.64 -3.61 16.95
CA ILE A 35 9.82 -4.55 18.05
C ILE A 35 11.33 -4.64 18.31
N CYS A 36 11.74 -4.32 19.54
CA CYS A 36 13.14 -4.39 19.95
C CYS A 36 13.32 -5.49 21.00
N ILE A 37 14.03 -6.55 20.62
CA ILE A 37 14.36 -7.65 21.53
C ILE A 37 15.79 -7.45 22.03
N TYR A 38 15.97 -7.43 23.35
CA TYR A 38 17.26 -7.22 24.01
C TYR A 38 17.56 -8.35 24.99
N ASP A 39 18.79 -8.89 24.95
CA ASP A 39 19.31 -9.84 25.94
C ASP A 39 20.71 -9.38 26.38
N GLU A 40 20.84 -9.01 27.66
CA GLU A 40 22.10 -8.50 28.26
C GLU A 40 23.19 -9.56 28.37
N LYS A 41 22.84 -10.85 28.35
CA LYS A 41 23.75 -11.95 28.67
C LYS A 41 24.18 -12.74 27.45
N ARG A 42 23.49 -12.58 26.31
CA ARG A 42 23.65 -13.44 25.13
C ARG A 42 23.58 -12.67 23.83
N LYS A 43 24.32 -13.15 22.84
CA LYS A 43 24.22 -12.67 21.46
C LYS A 43 23.01 -13.32 20.80
N ILE A 44 22.09 -12.50 20.29
CA ILE A 44 20.91 -12.98 19.55
C ILE A 44 21.34 -13.43 18.15
N PHE A 45 21.08 -14.69 17.80
CA PHE A 45 21.39 -15.24 16.48
C PHE A 45 20.13 -15.32 15.62
N ILE A 46 20.08 -14.52 14.56
CA ILE A 46 18.88 -14.34 13.73
C ILE A 46 18.84 -15.31 12.53
N ASN A 47 19.96 -15.94 12.17
CA ASN A 47 19.99 -16.79 10.97
C ASN A 47 19.22 -18.10 11.18
N ASP A 48 18.22 -18.34 10.33
CA ASP A 48 17.22 -19.42 10.43
C ASP A 48 16.30 -19.29 11.66
N ALA A 49 16.15 -18.08 12.23
CA ALA A 49 15.22 -17.85 13.34
C ALA A 49 13.78 -17.66 12.85
N ILE A 50 12.79 -18.00 13.68
CA ILE A 50 11.37 -17.89 13.34
C ILE A 50 10.75 -16.75 14.13
N LEU A 51 10.21 -15.75 13.44
CA LEU A 51 9.42 -14.68 14.05
C LEU A 51 7.94 -14.94 13.83
N LYS A 52 7.17 -15.03 14.91
CA LYS A 52 5.71 -15.12 14.88
C LYS A 52 5.08 -13.84 15.38
N ILE A 53 4.17 -13.27 14.63
CA ILE A 53 3.38 -12.09 15.00
C ILE A 53 1.91 -12.50 15.08
N TYR A 54 1.27 -12.22 16.20
CA TYR A 54 -0.10 -12.58 16.48
C TYR A 54 -0.97 -11.34 16.46
N PHE A 55 -1.96 -11.24 15.59
CA PHE A 55 -2.91 -10.15 15.56
C PHE A 55 -4.25 -10.58 16.15
N LEU A 56 -4.78 -9.82 17.11
CA LEU A 56 -6.09 -10.02 17.72
C LEU A 56 -7.07 -8.96 17.21
N SER A 57 -8.25 -9.39 16.78
CA SER A 57 -9.32 -8.53 16.25
C SER A 57 -10.51 -8.41 17.20
N ASP A 58 -11.39 -7.45 16.92
CA ASP A 58 -12.68 -7.26 17.59
C ASP A 58 -13.70 -8.38 17.32
N ASN A 59 -13.47 -9.19 16.29
CA ASN A 59 -14.32 -10.32 15.90
C ASN A 59 -13.91 -11.64 16.56
N ASP A 60 -13.23 -11.61 17.71
CA ASP A 60 -12.77 -12.80 18.43
C ASP A 60 -11.76 -13.69 17.66
N GLU A 61 -11.08 -13.15 16.65
CA GLU A 61 -10.11 -13.85 15.78
C GLU A 61 -8.66 -13.50 16.13
N LYS A 62 -7.79 -14.51 16.08
CA LYS A 62 -6.32 -14.42 16.21
C LYS A 62 -5.65 -14.84 14.90
N THR A 63 -4.83 -13.98 14.32
CA THR A 63 -4.03 -14.29 13.12
C THR A 63 -2.56 -14.44 13.50
N GLU A 64 -1.98 -15.63 13.35
CA GLU A 64 -0.53 -15.88 13.45
C GLU A 64 0.12 -15.67 12.08
N VAL A 65 1.11 -14.78 11.99
CA VAL A 65 1.96 -14.56 10.82
C VAL A 65 3.37 -15.02 11.19
N THR A 66 3.92 -15.99 10.46
CA THR A 66 5.21 -16.61 10.75
C THR A 66 6.23 -16.29 9.66
N PHE A 67 7.39 -15.78 10.05
CA PHE A 67 8.51 -15.44 9.19
C PHE A 67 9.75 -16.27 9.54
N LEU A 68 10.56 -16.60 8.52
CA LEU A 68 11.93 -17.09 8.64
C LEU A 68 12.88 -15.91 8.46
N LEU A 69 13.67 -15.64 9.48
CA LEU A 69 14.67 -14.58 9.48
C LEU A 69 16.03 -15.14 9.03
N HIS A 70 16.74 -14.34 8.24
CA HIS A 70 18.12 -14.62 7.84
C HIS A 70 19.00 -13.40 8.13
N SER A 71 20.26 -13.64 8.51
CA SER A 71 21.19 -12.53 8.81
C SER A 71 21.74 -11.84 7.56
N SER A 72 21.66 -12.48 6.39
CA SER A 72 22.26 -12.00 5.14
C SER A 72 21.33 -12.08 3.91
N LYS A 73 20.09 -12.53 4.10
CA LYS A 73 19.08 -12.66 3.04
C LYS A 73 17.79 -11.97 3.48
N LYS A 74 16.92 -11.64 2.52
CA LYS A 74 15.57 -11.14 2.82
C LYS A 74 14.82 -12.13 3.72
N THR A 75 14.06 -11.59 4.66
CA THR A 75 13.10 -12.33 5.50
C THR A 75 12.09 -13.04 4.61
N GLN A 76 11.76 -14.30 4.93
CA GLN A 76 10.78 -15.08 4.16
C GLN A 76 9.51 -15.28 4.98
N LEU A 77 8.35 -14.97 4.43
CA LEU A 77 7.07 -15.35 5.02
C LEU A 77 6.88 -16.87 4.89
N LEU A 78 6.69 -17.57 6.01
CA LEU A 78 6.47 -19.01 6.03
C LEU A 78 4.99 -19.38 6.04
N ASN A 79 4.18 -18.68 6.83
CA ASN A 79 2.79 -19.06 7.04
C ASN A 79 1.95 -17.89 7.60
N VAL A 80 0.66 -17.88 7.27
CA VAL A 80 -0.37 -17.04 7.91
C VAL A 80 -1.53 -17.95 8.30
N THR A 81 -1.90 -17.99 9.57
CA THR A 81 -2.96 -18.91 10.06
C THR A 81 -3.87 -18.22 11.06
N LYS A 82 -5.18 -18.46 10.94
CA LYS A 82 -6.20 -17.89 11.81
C LYS A 82 -6.69 -18.93 12.83
N TYR A 83 -6.95 -18.46 14.04
CA TYR A 83 -7.44 -19.24 15.17
C TYR A 83 -8.51 -18.45 15.92
N PRO A 84 -9.50 -19.10 16.55
CA PRO A 84 -10.33 -18.41 17.54
C PRO A 84 -9.47 -17.99 18.73
N MET A 85 -9.70 -16.78 19.27
CA MET A 85 -9.03 -16.32 20.48
C MET A 85 -9.39 -17.21 21.67
N SER A 86 -8.38 -17.55 22.48
CA SER A 86 -8.58 -18.16 23.80
C SER A 86 -9.25 -17.17 24.77
N ILE A 87 -9.84 -17.69 25.85
CA ILE A 87 -10.50 -16.87 26.89
C ILE A 87 -9.52 -15.82 27.45
N SER A 88 -8.28 -16.21 27.74
CA SER A 88 -7.21 -15.32 28.21
C SER A 88 -6.84 -14.23 27.20
N GLU A 89 -6.82 -14.55 25.89
CA GLU A 89 -6.50 -13.57 24.85
C GLU A 89 -7.64 -12.55 24.68
N LYS A 90 -8.90 -12.99 24.80
CA LYS A 90 -10.07 -12.11 24.79
C LYS A 90 -10.06 -11.14 25.98
N GLU A 91 -9.65 -11.61 27.16
CA GLU A 91 -9.52 -10.76 28.35
C GLU A 91 -8.41 -9.71 28.18
N ILE A 92 -7.23 -10.11 27.67
CA ILE A 92 -6.12 -9.21 27.37
C ILE A 92 -6.55 -8.13 26.36
N TYR A 93 -7.24 -8.54 25.29
CA TYR A 93 -7.75 -7.62 24.27
C TYR A 93 -8.72 -6.59 24.87
N LYS A 94 -9.69 -7.03 25.68
CA LYS A 94 -10.70 -6.16 26.31
C LYS A 94 -10.10 -5.17 27.30
N LEU A 95 -9.14 -5.62 28.13
CA LEU A 95 -8.47 -4.75 29.11
C LEU A 95 -7.71 -3.60 28.42
N LYS A 96 -6.99 -3.91 27.33
CA LYS A 96 -6.20 -2.91 26.59
C LYS A 96 -7.03 -2.00 25.68
N ALA A 97 -8.13 -2.51 25.10
CA ALA A 97 -9.06 -1.70 24.31
C ALA A 97 -9.80 -0.64 25.15
N ASN A 98 -9.99 -0.89 26.46
CA ASN A 98 -10.64 0.06 27.36
C ASN A 98 -9.69 1.15 27.90
N SER A 99 -8.39 0.89 28.02
CA SER A 99 -7.42 1.89 28.52
C SER A 99 -7.17 3.05 27.55
N GLU A 100 -7.38 2.87 26.25
CA GLU A 100 -7.13 3.91 25.23
C GLU A 100 -8.38 4.76 24.87
N LYS A 101 -9.60 4.32 25.21
CA LYS A 101 -10.84 5.09 24.98
C LYS A 101 -10.94 6.39 25.79
N VAL A 102 -10.09 6.58 26.81
CA VAL A 102 -10.11 7.76 27.70
C VAL A 102 -9.42 8.99 27.08
N ASN A 103 -8.63 8.83 26.00
CA ASN A 103 -7.77 9.91 25.46
C ASN A 103 -8.27 10.63 24.19
N LEU A 104 -9.52 10.42 23.75
CA LEU A 104 -10.01 10.91 22.44
C LEU A 104 -11.21 11.87 22.53
N ILE A 105 -11.25 12.77 23.52
CA ILE A 105 -12.21 13.88 23.52
C ILE A 105 -11.45 15.21 23.57
N LYS A 106 -11.25 15.81 22.39
CA LYS A 106 -11.25 17.25 22.11
C LYS A 106 -10.83 17.46 20.65
N ASP A 107 -11.80 17.81 19.80
CA ASP A 107 -11.79 19.07 19.03
C ASP A 107 -12.99 19.10 18.07
N GLU A 108 -13.80 20.15 18.20
CA GLU A 108 -14.92 20.48 17.31
C GLU A 108 -14.42 21.32 16.11
N PRO A 109 -14.98 21.17 14.90
CA PRO A 109 -14.68 22.06 13.77
C PRO A 109 -15.57 23.32 13.78
N LYS A 110 -14.96 24.47 13.46
CA LYS A 110 -15.63 25.76 13.21
C LYS A 110 -15.99 25.94 11.73
N ASP A 111 -17.18 26.45 11.51
CA ASP A 111 -17.78 26.92 10.25
C ASP A 111 -16.97 28.02 9.56
N PHE A 112 -16.82 27.94 8.23
CA PHE A 112 -16.48 29.07 7.37
C PHE A 112 -17.43 29.12 6.16
N ARG A 113 -17.97 30.31 5.92
CA ARG A 113 -18.96 30.64 4.89
C ARG A 113 -18.34 30.67 3.49
N GLU A 114 -19.08 30.13 2.53
CA GLU A 114 -18.75 30.15 1.09
C GLU A 114 -19.11 31.50 0.43
N GLU A 115 -18.22 32.00 -0.42
CA GLU A 115 -18.54 32.91 -1.52
C GLU A 115 -18.52 32.12 -2.84
N SER A 116 -19.50 32.39 -3.71
CA SER A 116 -19.78 31.68 -4.97
C SER A 116 -18.69 31.88 -6.05
N PRO A 117 -18.19 30.82 -6.72
CA PRO A 117 -17.33 30.96 -7.89
C PRO A 117 -18.13 31.21 -9.18
N ASN A 118 -17.58 32.01 -10.09
CA ASN A 118 -18.12 32.27 -11.44
C ASN A 118 -18.48 30.97 -12.21
N ASP A 119 -19.74 30.85 -12.63
CA ASP A 119 -20.34 29.67 -13.27
C ASP A 119 -19.63 29.16 -14.54
N SER A 120 -18.96 30.03 -15.32
CA SER A 120 -18.29 29.61 -16.56
C SER A 120 -17.07 28.70 -16.32
N PHE A 121 -16.34 28.92 -15.23
CA PHE A 121 -15.12 28.18 -14.90
C PHE A 121 -15.40 26.72 -14.50
N VAL A 122 -16.46 26.51 -13.72
CA VAL A 122 -16.86 25.18 -13.26
C VAL A 122 -17.29 24.32 -14.46
N VAL A 123 -17.86 24.94 -15.49
CA VAL A 123 -18.29 24.26 -16.71
C VAL A 123 -17.08 23.75 -17.52
N ASP A 124 -16.08 24.59 -17.76
CA ASP A 124 -14.90 24.20 -18.56
C ASP A 124 -14.06 23.11 -17.90
N ALA A 125 -13.85 23.19 -16.58
CA ALA A 125 -13.11 22.16 -15.85
C ALA A 125 -13.87 20.82 -15.78
N LYS A 126 -15.22 20.86 -15.74
CA LYS A 126 -16.05 19.64 -15.86
C LYS A 126 -15.93 19.00 -17.24
N VAL A 127 -15.82 19.79 -18.31
CA VAL A 127 -15.63 19.27 -19.67
C VAL A 127 -14.30 18.50 -19.80
N GLU A 128 -13.20 19.04 -19.27
CA GLU A 128 -11.91 18.34 -19.29
C GLU A 128 -11.91 17.08 -18.41
N LEU A 129 -12.54 17.11 -17.22
CA LEU A 129 -12.69 15.91 -16.39
C LEU A 129 -13.50 14.80 -17.07
N GLU A 130 -14.54 15.17 -17.81
CA GLU A 130 -15.36 14.22 -18.58
C GLU A 130 -14.55 13.51 -19.67
N LYS A 131 -13.60 14.21 -20.29
CA LYS A 131 -12.67 13.62 -21.26
C LYS A 131 -11.78 12.54 -20.61
N TYR A 132 -11.19 12.82 -19.45
CA TYR A 132 -10.41 11.82 -18.70
C TYR A 132 -11.27 10.65 -18.24
N ARG A 133 -12.50 10.93 -17.77
CA ARG A 133 -13.45 9.90 -17.36
C ARG A 133 -13.78 8.96 -18.52
N LYS A 134 -14.08 9.50 -19.70
CA LYS A 134 -14.38 8.71 -20.89
C LYS A 134 -13.20 7.81 -21.28
N ALA A 135 -11.97 8.34 -21.27
CA ALA A 135 -10.78 7.55 -21.55
C ALA A 135 -10.57 6.40 -20.55
N LEU A 136 -10.79 6.66 -19.24
CA LEU A 136 -10.74 5.62 -18.21
C LEU A 136 -11.83 4.55 -18.41
N MET A 137 -13.04 4.95 -18.80
CA MET A 137 -14.13 4.02 -19.08
C MET A 137 -13.84 3.13 -20.29
N GLU A 138 -13.27 3.70 -21.35
CA GLU A 138 -12.85 2.95 -22.55
C GLU A 138 -11.80 1.90 -22.19
N GLU A 139 -10.74 2.29 -21.45
CA GLU A 139 -9.70 1.37 -20.98
C GLU A 139 -10.26 0.31 -20.02
N ARG A 140 -11.14 0.70 -19.08
CA ARG A 140 -11.80 -0.24 -18.16
C ARG A 140 -12.63 -1.27 -18.92
N ASN A 141 -13.40 -0.83 -19.91
CA ASN A 141 -14.24 -1.71 -20.70
C ASN A 141 -13.40 -2.65 -21.56
N PHE A 142 -12.31 -2.17 -22.15
CA PHE A 142 -11.34 -2.99 -22.87
C PHE A 142 -10.77 -4.09 -21.96
N LEU A 143 -10.25 -3.73 -20.78
CA LEU A 143 -9.66 -4.69 -19.84
C LEU A 143 -10.68 -5.69 -19.26
N LYS A 144 -11.96 -5.30 -19.16
CA LYS A 144 -13.05 -6.22 -18.75
C LYS A 144 -13.37 -7.27 -19.81
N HIS A 145 -13.22 -6.96 -21.11
CA HIS A 145 -13.56 -7.88 -22.21
C HIS A 145 -12.37 -8.73 -22.66
N GLU A 146 -11.22 -8.12 -22.93
CA GLU A 146 -10.03 -8.82 -23.44
C GLU A 146 -9.29 -9.61 -22.35
N GLY A 147 -9.60 -9.32 -21.08
CA GLY A 147 -8.86 -9.79 -19.93
C GLY A 147 -7.53 -9.05 -19.84
N GLY A 148 -7.25 -8.44 -18.68
CA GLY A 148 -6.00 -7.73 -18.45
C GLY A 148 -4.76 -8.59 -18.76
N ARG A 149 -3.60 -7.94 -18.81
CA ARG A 149 -2.32 -8.60 -19.14
C ARG A 149 -2.16 -9.91 -18.37
N LYS A 150 -1.87 -10.99 -19.12
CA LYS A 150 -1.62 -12.33 -18.56
C LYS A 150 -0.14 -12.48 -18.28
N TYR A 151 0.18 -12.91 -17.07
CA TYR A 151 1.53 -13.19 -16.59
C TYR A 151 1.69 -14.70 -16.43
N LYS A 152 2.77 -15.24 -16.98
CA LYS A 152 3.09 -16.65 -16.83
C LYS A 152 3.74 -16.88 -15.47
N ALA A 153 3.22 -17.88 -14.77
CA ALA A 153 3.66 -18.29 -13.45
C ALA A 153 3.96 -19.79 -13.47
N THR A 154 4.99 -20.20 -12.76
CA THR A 154 5.52 -21.57 -12.76
C THR A 154 5.79 -22.03 -11.33
N ASN A 155 6.11 -23.33 -11.16
CA ASN A 155 6.47 -23.91 -9.87
C ASN A 155 5.45 -23.65 -8.74
N GLY A 156 4.17 -23.59 -9.09
CA GLY A 156 3.10 -23.34 -8.13
C GLY A 156 3.06 -24.42 -7.05
N LYS A 157 2.98 -24.02 -5.78
CA LYS A 157 2.89 -24.94 -4.64
C LYS A 157 1.80 -24.49 -3.70
N LEU A 158 0.97 -25.43 -3.25
CA LEU A 158 0.04 -25.20 -2.16
C LEU A 158 0.85 -24.99 -0.88
N ILE A 159 0.67 -23.84 -0.21
CA ILE A 159 1.37 -23.50 1.04
C ILE A 159 0.47 -23.65 2.27
N ALA A 160 -0.83 -23.40 2.10
CA ALA A 160 -1.82 -23.56 3.16
C ALA A 160 -3.21 -23.81 2.55
N SER A 161 -4.06 -24.52 3.29
CA SER A 161 -5.47 -24.69 2.97
C SER A 161 -6.31 -24.61 4.24
N ASP A 162 -7.42 -23.89 4.15
CA ASP A 162 -8.54 -23.96 5.08
C ASP A 162 -9.81 -24.31 4.29
N LYS A 163 -10.87 -24.79 4.94
CA LYS A 163 -12.06 -25.47 4.38
C LYS A 163 -12.59 -24.94 3.03
N SER A 164 -12.43 -23.66 2.72
CA SER A 164 -12.85 -23.02 1.46
C SER A 164 -11.78 -22.13 0.79
N GLU A 165 -10.55 -22.10 1.29
CA GLU A 165 -9.50 -21.19 0.83
C GLU A 165 -8.16 -21.91 0.70
N TYR A 166 -7.47 -21.66 -0.41
CA TYR A 166 -6.21 -22.28 -0.75
C TYR A 166 -5.19 -21.21 -1.09
N LEU A 167 -4.05 -21.25 -0.40
CA LEU A 167 -2.94 -20.37 -0.66
C LEU A 167 -1.91 -21.07 -1.55
N TYR A 168 -1.54 -20.41 -2.63
CA TYR A 168 -0.50 -20.86 -3.54
C TYR A 168 0.61 -19.84 -3.64
N ILE A 169 1.85 -20.31 -3.65
CA ILE A 169 3.01 -19.53 -4.07
C ILE A 169 3.41 -19.93 -5.50
N PHE A 170 3.75 -18.95 -6.34
CA PHE A 170 4.27 -19.17 -7.68
C PHE A 170 5.54 -18.37 -7.95
N ASP A 171 6.38 -18.89 -8.84
CA ASP A 171 7.51 -18.16 -9.43
C ASP A 171 7.05 -17.49 -10.75
N LEU A 172 7.37 -16.22 -10.92
CA LEU A 172 7.05 -15.40 -12.09
C LEU A 172 8.22 -15.37 -13.08
N GLU A 173 7.92 -15.35 -14.38
CA GLU A 173 8.96 -15.22 -15.42
C GLU A 173 9.51 -13.79 -15.55
N THR A 174 8.68 -12.81 -15.19
CA THR A 174 9.02 -11.40 -15.23
C THR A 174 8.71 -10.78 -13.88
N GLU A 175 9.54 -9.84 -13.48
CA GLU A 175 9.28 -9.03 -12.30
C GLU A 175 7.93 -8.32 -12.41
N LEU A 176 7.15 -8.39 -11.33
CA LEU A 176 5.79 -7.88 -11.30
C LEU A 176 5.51 -7.21 -9.97
N TYR A 177 4.88 -6.04 -10.03
CA TYR A 177 4.51 -5.25 -8.87
C TYR A 177 3.00 -5.16 -8.82
N ILE A 178 2.39 -5.96 -7.94
CA ILE A 178 0.96 -5.96 -7.69
C ILE A 178 0.75 -5.62 -6.22
N ALA A 179 -0.17 -4.70 -5.96
CA ALA A 179 -0.54 -4.35 -4.60
C ALA A 179 -1.24 -5.52 -3.89
N ASP A 180 -1.04 -5.64 -2.59
CA ASP A 180 -1.76 -6.59 -1.75
C ASP A 180 -3.27 -6.37 -1.86
N GLU A 181 -4.05 -7.44 -1.67
CA GLU A 181 -5.50 -7.50 -1.86
C GLU A 181 -5.97 -7.23 -3.30
N SER A 182 -5.06 -7.19 -4.27
CA SER A 182 -5.45 -7.03 -5.67
C SER A 182 -6.20 -8.28 -6.16
N PRO A 183 -7.35 -8.11 -6.85
CA PRO A 183 -8.03 -9.22 -7.50
C PRO A 183 -7.16 -9.83 -8.60
N VAL A 184 -7.07 -11.15 -8.59
CA VAL A 184 -6.36 -11.92 -9.61
C VAL A 184 -7.24 -13.05 -10.12
N LYS A 185 -7.15 -13.31 -11.42
CA LYS A 185 -7.72 -14.49 -12.07
C LYS A 185 -6.61 -15.46 -12.40
N ILE A 186 -6.76 -16.70 -11.98
CA ILE A 186 -5.74 -17.75 -12.10
C ILE A 186 -6.29 -18.84 -13.00
N SER A 187 -5.57 -19.15 -14.07
CA SER A 187 -5.89 -20.26 -14.96
C SER A 187 -4.80 -21.32 -14.92
N VAL A 188 -5.18 -22.55 -14.58
CA VAL A 188 -4.33 -23.75 -14.52
C VAL A 188 -4.97 -24.82 -15.38
N GLY A 189 -4.36 -25.14 -16.54
CA GLY A 189 -4.99 -26.02 -17.53
C GLY A 189 -6.35 -25.47 -17.96
N ASN A 190 -7.40 -26.25 -17.72
CA ASN A 190 -8.80 -25.86 -18.01
C ASN A 190 -9.51 -25.22 -16.82
N SER A 191 -8.90 -25.22 -15.64
CA SER A 191 -9.48 -24.65 -14.43
C SER A 191 -9.20 -23.15 -14.38
N ILE A 192 -10.23 -22.35 -14.14
CA ILE A 192 -10.11 -20.91 -13.97
C ILE A 192 -10.80 -20.51 -12.68
N THR A 193 -10.07 -19.82 -11.80
CA THR A 193 -10.59 -19.36 -10.51
C THR A 193 -10.22 -17.90 -10.26
N LYS A 194 -11.01 -17.24 -9.41
CA LYS A 194 -10.70 -15.90 -8.91
C LYS A 194 -9.97 -16.04 -7.58
N GLY A 195 -9.18 -15.03 -7.26
CA GLY A 195 -8.41 -14.96 -6.05
C GLY A 195 -7.96 -13.55 -5.71
N LEU A 196 -7.19 -13.46 -4.64
CA LEU A 196 -6.58 -12.23 -4.15
C LEU A 196 -5.07 -12.42 -4.09
N VAL A 197 -4.32 -11.39 -4.44
CA VAL A 197 -2.88 -11.33 -4.19
C VAL A 197 -2.66 -11.01 -2.72
N LEU A 198 -1.96 -11.87 -2.00
CA LEU A 198 -1.57 -11.61 -0.61
C LEU A 198 -0.18 -10.98 -0.53
N MET A 199 0.67 -11.27 -1.50
CA MET A 199 2.02 -10.74 -1.60
C MET A 199 2.51 -10.86 -3.05
N CYS A 200 3.17 -9.85 -3.57
CA CYS A 200 3.89 -9.92 -4.84
C CYS A 200 5.23 -9.18 -4.70
N GLU A 201 6.33 -9.94 -4.64
CA GLU A 201 7.67 -9.38 -4.51
C GLU A 201 8.61 -10.03 -5.52
N ASP A 202 9.39 -9.18 -6.22
CA ASP A 202 10.39 -9.59 -7.20
C ASP A 202 9.79 -10.55 -8.26
N PHE A 203 10.17 -11.84 -8.18
CA PHE A 203 9.74 -12.92 -9.06
C PHE A 203 8.83 -13.93 -8.35
N GLN A 204 8.21 -13.57 -7.22
CA GLN A 204 7.31 -14.45 -6.49
C GLN A 204 5.99 -13.78 -6.16
N ILE A 205 4.92 -14.58 -6.20
CA ILE A 205 3.59 -14.13 -5.85
C ILE A 205 2.87 -15.19 -5.00
N ILE A 206 2.20 -14.72 -3.95
CA ILE A 206 1.31 -15.52 -3.12
C ILE A 206 -0.12 -15.09 -3.39
N VAL A 207 -0.96 -16.07 -3.69
CA VAL A 207 -2.35 -15.87 -4.07
C VAL A 207 -3.27 -16.77 -3.27
N GLN A 208 -4.38 -16.21 -2.82
CA GLN A 208 -5.47 -16.92 -2.17
C GLN A 208 -6.59 -17.17 -3.18
N VAL A 209 -7.07 -18.42 -3.28
CA VAL A 209 -8.16 -18.82 -4.18
C VAL A 209 -9.15 -19.73 -3.47
N GLU A 210 -10.39 -19.78 -3.98
CA GLU A 210 -11.47 -20.61 -3.41
C GLU A 210 -11.48 -22.05 -3.98
N LEU A 211 -10.68 -22.33 -5.00
CA LEU A 211 -10.63 -23.61 -5.70
C LEU A 211 -9.30 -24.32 -5.45
N ASN A 212 -9.35 -25.62 -5.11
CA ASN A 212 -8.15 -26.46 -5.06
C ASN A 212 -7.62 -26.70 -6.49
N LEU A 213 -6.40 -26.25 -6.76
CA LEU A 213 -5.69 -26.38 -8.04
C LEU A 213 -4.66 -27.51 -8.03
N GLY A 214 -4.57 -28.28 -6.92
CA GLY A 214 -3.64 -29.37 -6.68
C GLY A 214 -2.36 -28.93 -5.97
N ASP A 215 -1.68 -29.88 -5.30
CA ASP A 215 -0.52 -29.58 -4.45
C ASP A 215 0.68 -28.96 -5.20
N ARG A 216 0.81 -29.28 -6.49
CA ARG A 216 1.86 -28.77 -7.37
C ARG A 216 1.31 -28.41 -8.75
N ILE A 217 1.67 -27.22 -9.21
CA ILE A 217 1.20 -26.64 -10.47
C ILE A 217 2.42 -26.29 -11.31
N ALA A 218 2.63 -27.00 -12.42
CA ALA A 218 3.79 -26.75 -13.27
C ALA A 218 3.73 -25.37 -13.95
N ASN A 219 2.55 -25.02 -14.47
CA ASN A 219 2.31 -23.76 -15.17
C ASN A 219 0.93 -23.21 -14.83
N ALA A 220 0.86 -21.90 -14.64
CA ALA A 220 -0.36 -21.13 -14.47
C ALA A 220 -0.25 -19.82 -15.26
N PHE A 221 -1.39 -19.23 -15.59
CA PHE A 221 -1.45 -17.83 -16.04
C PHE A 221 -2.25 -17.02 -15.03
N LEU A 222 -1.67 -15.89 -14.63
CA LEU A 222 -2.25 -14.92 -13.73
C LEU A 222 -2.69 -13.71 -14.54
N SER A 223 -3.92 -13.25 -14.35
CA SER A 223 -4.39 -11.98 -14.90
C SER A 223 -4.84 -11.13 -13.73
N VAL A 224 -4.09 -10.06 -13.46
CA VAL A 224 -4.51 -9.03 -12.51
C VAL A 224 -5.66 -8.30 -13.15
N GLU A 225 -6.72 -8.06 -12.41
CA GLU A 225 -7.88 -7.30 -12.89
C GLU A 225 -7.63 -5.79 -12.68
N PRO A 226 -6.99 -5.06 -13.63
CA PRO A 226 -6.50 -3.70 -13.41
C PRO A 226 -7.67 -2.71 -13.43
N TRP A 227 -8.83 -3.17 -13.89
CA TRP A 227 -10.06 -2.39 -14.00
C TRP A 227 -10.53 -1.87 -12.65
N LYS A 228 -10.23 -2.52 -11.51
CA LYS A 228 -10.64 -2.01 -10.19
C LYS A 228 -9.97 -0.69 -9.83
N LEU A 229 -8.69 -0.51 -10.18
CA LEU A 229 -8.00 0.78 -9.97
C LEU A 229 -8.62 1.85 -10.87
N LEU A 230 -8.90 1.51 -12.13
CA LEU A 230 -9.58 2.41 -13.06
C LEU A 230 -10.98 2.78 -12.56
N ASP A 231 -11.69 1.84 -11.94
CA ASP A 231 -13.00 2.07 -11.32
C ASP A 231 -12.90 3.01 -10.12
N ALA A 232 -11.89 2.84 -9.27
CA ALA A 232 -11.62 3.75 -8.15
C ALA A 232 -11.25 5.16 -8.63
N LEU A 233 -10.45 5.28 -9.70
CA LEU A 233 -10.10 6.56 -10.32
C LEU A 233 -11.33 7.23 -10.95
N GLU A 234 -12.14 6.50 -11.71
CA GLU A 234 -13.38 7.00 -12.30
C GLU A 234 -14.34 7.52 -11.21
N ASN A 235 -14.54 6.74 -10.14
CA ASN A 235 -15.37 7.13 -9.02
C ASN A 235 -14.84 8.39 -8.33
N ARG A 236 -13.51 8.53 -8.19
CA ARG A 236 -12.89 9.72 -7.61
C ARG A 236 -13.08 10.95 -8.49
N LEU A 237 -12.88 10.82 -9.80
CA LEU A 237 -13.13 11.90 -10.77
C LEU A 237 -14.59 12.35 -10.76
N LYS A 238 -15.54 11.40 -10.63
CA LYS A 238 -16.98 11.66 -10.67
C LYS A 238 -17.51 12.29 -9.37
N ASN A 239 -17.09 11.77 -8.22
CA ASN A 239 -17.76 12.02 -6.94
C ASN A 239 -16.90 12.77 -5.91
N SER A 240 -15.58 12.88 -6.11
CA SER A 240 -14.67 13.33 -5.05
C SER A 240 -13.81 14.54 -5.41
N ILE A 241 -13.71 14.91 -6.69
CA ILE A 241 -13.03 16.15 -7.08
C ILE A 241 -14.08 17.26 -7.11
N ASP A 242 -14.14 18.02 -6.01
CA ASP A 242 -14.82 19.30 -6.02
C ASP A 242 -13.87 20.37 -6.56
N ILE A 243 -14.02 20.66 -7.85
CA ILE A 243 -13.24 21.70 -8.53
C ILE A 243 -13.58 23.10 -7.98
N GLY A 244 -14.75 23.28 -7.37
CA GLY A 244 -15.17 24.55 -6.79
C GLY A 244 -14.37 24.93 -5.54
N SER A 245 -13.99 23.94 -4.72
CA SER A 245 -13.31 24.17 -3.43
C SER A 245 -11.80 23.89 -3.43
N SER A 246 -11.27 23.13 -4.40
CA SER A 246 -9.84 22.79 -4.46
C SER A 246 -9.04 23.70 -5.41
N GLU A 247 -8.31 24.66 -4.83
CA GLU A 247 -7.43 25.56 -5.59
C GLU A 247 -6.31 24.81 -6.33
N ILE A 248 -5.80 23.71 -5.76
CA ILE A 248 -4.78 22.86 -6.42
C ILE A 248 -5.37 22.16 -7.65
N ALA A 249 -6.57 21.60 -7.54
CA ALA A 249 -7.22 20.92 -8.67
C ALA A 249 -7.51 21.91 -9.80
N LYS A 250 -7.97 23.12 -9.46
CA LYS A 250 -8.16 24.23 -10.38
C LYS A 250 -6.87 24.62 -11.10
N GLN A 251 -5.76 24.75 -10.37
CA GLN A 251 -4.48 25.08 -10.97
C GLN A 251 -3.96 23.96 -11.89
N LEU A 252 -4.09 22.68 -11.52
CA LEU A 252 -3.61 21.57 -12.35
C LEU A 252 -4.43 21.34 -13.62
N ILE A 253 -5.75 21.23 -13.48
CA ILE A 253 -6.63 20.79 -14.57
C ILE A 253 -6.84 21.93 -15.57
N HIS A 254 -7.02 23.15 -15.07
CA HIS A 254 -7.34 24.29 -15.91
C HIS A 254 -6.13 25.16 -16.20
N GLN A 255 -5.39 25.64 -15.20
CA GLN A 255 -4.34 26.65 -15.44
C GLN A 255 -3.05 26.05 -16.01
N GLY A 256 -2.67 24.85 -15.55
CA GLY A 256 -1.45 24.15 -15.92
C GLY A 256 -1.24 24.03 -17.44
N PRO A 257 -2.23 23.55 -18.22
CA PRO A 257 -2.11 23.48 -19.67
C PRO A 257 -1.78 24.82 -20.35
N TYR A 258 -2.34 25.93 -19.85
CA TYR A 258 -2.04 27.27 -20.38
C TYR A 258 -0.67 27.81 -19.93
N MET A 259 -0.08 27.24 -18.88
CA MET A 259 1.28 27.57 -18.43
C MET A 259 2.36 26.84 -19.25
N ALA A 260 1.98 25.92 -20.13
CA ALA A 260 2.92 25.24 -21.01
C ALA A 260 3.67 26.26 -21.88
N THR A 261 4.99 26.08 -21.99
CA THR A 261 5.86 26.98 -22.73
C THR A 261 6.80 26.20 -23.63
N THR A 262 7.16 26.78 -24.77
CA THR A 262 8.17 26.25 -25.70
C THR A 262 9.58 26.79 -25.41
N ARG A 263 9.75 27.48 -24.28
CA ARG A 263 11.06 28.01 -23.87
C ARG A 263 12.09 26.87 -23.75
N PRO A 264 13.36 27.11 -24.15
CA PRO A 264 14.41 26.12 -24.03
C PRO A 264 14.62 25.64 -22.59
N ILE A 265 14.90 24.35 -22.41
CA ILE A 265 15.08 23.72 -21.09
C ILE A 265 16.26 24.32 -20.32
N GLU A 266 17.21 24.93 -21.03
CA GLU A 266 18.36 25.65 -20.47
C GLU A 266 17.95 26.86 -19.63
N GLN A 267 16.78 27.44 -19.91
CA GLN A 267 16.24 28.58 -19.17
C GLN A 267 15.49 28.15 -17.90
N ILE A 268 15.25 26.86 -17.73
CA ILE A 268 14.64 26.33 -16.50
C ILE A 268 15.69 26.38 -15.41
N ALA A 269 15.36 27.05 -14.31
CA ALA A 269 16.25 27.15 -13.15
C ALA A 269 16.61 25.75 -12.63
N LYS A 270 17.92 25.49 -12.44
CA LYS A 270 18.49 24.18 -12.11
C LYS A 270 19.02 24.15 -10.68
N GLY A 271 19.20 22.94 -10.15
CA GLY A 271 19.84 22.70 -8.86
C GLY A 271 18.85 22.47 -7.72
N GLN A 272 19.28 21.67 -6.75
CA GLN A 272 18.44 21.19 -5.64
C GLN A 272 17.94 22.35 -4.75
N GLN A 273 18.79 23.34 -4.48
CA GLN A 273 18.40 24.51 -3.69
C GLN A 273 17.29 25.33 -4.36
N MET A 274 17.30 25.40 -5.70
CA MET A 274 16.25 26.11 -6.44
C MET A 274 14.94 25.32 -6.45
N VAL A 275 15.01 24.00 -6.52
CA VAL A 275 13.85 23.11 -6.34
C VAL A 275 13.24 23.35 -4.96
N ILE A 276 14.06 23.33 -3.91
CA ILE A 276 13.60 23.53 -2.55
C ILE A 276 12.92 24.89 -2.41
N LYS A 277 13.58 25.97 -2.85
CA LYS A 277 13.00 27.32 -2.81
C LYS A 277 11.65 27.39 -3.52
N LYS A 278 11.53 26.81 -4.72
CA LYS A 278 10.28 26.81 -5.48
C LYS A 278 9.18 25.97 -4.82
N ALA A 279 9.51 24.80 -4.29
CA ALA A 279 8.52 23.93 -3.66
C ALA A 279 7.99 24.54 -2.34
N MET A 280 8.83 25.24 -1.58
CA MET A 280 8.38 25.93 -0.36
C MET A 280 7.47 27.15 -0.64
N SER A 281 7.60 27.79 -1.82
CA SER A 281 6.88 29.03 -2.13
C SER A 281 5.70 28.86 -3.08
N ASN A 282 5.53 27.71 -3.71
CA ASN A 282 4.48 27.48 -4.70
C ASN A 282 3.58 26.32 -4.26
N PRO A 283 2.25 26.40 -4.46
CA PRO A 283 1.34 25.31 -4.15
C PRO A 283 1.61 24.05 -4.99
N ILE A 284 2.20 24.22 -6.17
CA ILE A 284 2.53 23.14 -7.11
C ILE A 284 3.94 23.38 -7.64
N CYS A 285 4.80 22.37 -7.53
CA CYS A 285 6.15 22.40 -8.08
C CYS A 285 6.43 21.11 -8.85
N ILE A 286 6.77 21.24 -10.14
CA ILE A 286 7.18 20.13 -10.99
C ILE A 286 8.70 20.10 -11.03
N VAL A 287 9.28 18.97 -10.62
CA VAL A 287 10.72 18.76 -10.58
C VAL A 287 11.10 17.73 -11.63
N TRP A 288 12.01 18.11 -12.51
CA TRP A 288 12.61 17.19 -13.46
C TRP A 288 14.06 16.91 -13.07
N GLY A 289 14.42 15.63 -12.95
CA GLY A 289 15.76 15.20 -12.55
C GLY A 289 16.21 13.97 -13.34
N PRO A 290 17.25 14.09 -14.18
CA PRO A 290 17.90 12.93 -14.81
C PRO A 290 18.37 11.86 -13.80
N PRO A 291 18.75 10.66 -14.26
CA PRO A 291 19.38 9.66 -13.40
C PRO A 291 20.61 10.23 -12.67
N GLY A 292 20.78 9.89 -11.39
CA GLY A 292 21.94 10.33 -10.59
C GLY A 292 21.91 11.76 -10.05
N THR A 293 20.85 12.56 -10.29
CA THR A 293 20.81 13.96 -9.82
C THR A 293 20.28 14.16 -8.39
N GLY A 294 20.24 13.09 -7.58
CA GLY A 294 19.80 13.17 -6.18
C GLY A 294 18.34 13.58 -5.99
N LYS A 295 17.42 13.07 -6.83
CA LYS A 295 15.97 13.33 -6.70
C LYS A 295 15.45 12.92 -5.31
N THR A 296 15.74 11.70 -4.88
CA THR A 296 15.32 11.15 -3.58
C THR A 296 15.86 11.98 -2.43
N TYR A 297 17.15 12.37 -2.48
CA TYR A 297 17.74 13.29 -1.52
C TYR A 297 17.00 14.64 -1.47
N THR A 298 16.69 15.22 -2.64
CA THR A 298 15.99 16.51 -2.73
C THR A 298 14.55 16.43 -2.19
N MET A 299 13.83 15.33 -2.45
CA MET A 299 12.49 15.09 -1.92
C MET A 299 12.52 14.88 -0.40
N SER A 300 13.53 14.19 0.11
CA SER A 300 13.73 13.98 1.56
C SER A 300 14.00 15.30 2.28
N GLU A 301 14.88 16.15 1.75
CA GLU A 301 15.11 17.49 2.32
C GLU A 301 13.85 18.35 2.30
N LEU A 302 13.01 18.24 1.27
CA LEU A 302 11.73 18.93 1.23
C LEU A 302 10.75 18.44 2.28
N ALA A 303 10.66 17.12 2.47
CA ALA A 303 9.81 16.53 3.49
C ALA A 303 10.23 17.00 4.89
N ILE A 304 11.53 16.99 5.19
CA ILE A 304 12.08 17.50 6.46
C ILE A 304 11.72 18.96 6.65
N LYS A 305 11.90 19.82 5.63
CA LYS A 305 11.57 21.25 5.75
C LYS A 305 10.08 21.51 6.00
N PHE A 306 9.19 20.77 5.35
CA PHE A 306 7.75 20.91 5.63
C PHE A 306 7.37 20.36 7.01
N PHE A 307 8.03 19.29 7.45
CA PHE A 307 7.87 18.76 8.80
C PHE A 307 8.33 19.76 9.87
N ASP A 308 9.47 20.43 9.66
CA ASP A 308 10.00 21.48 10.54
C ASP A 308 9.07 22.71 10.62
N GLU A 309 8.28 22.98 9.57
CA GLU A 309 7.20 23.98 9.58
C GLU A 309 5.91 23.49 10.28
N GLY A 310 5.93 22.30 10.88
CA GLY A 310 4.79 21.69 11.58
C GLY A 310 3.72 21.11 10.66
N LYS A 311 4.04 20.79 9.40
CA LYS A 311 3.09 20.19 8.44
C LYS A 311 3.16 18.68 8.45
N ASN A 312 2.02 18.04 8.18
CA ASN A 312 1.97 16.62 7.86
C ASN A 312 2.33 16.42 6.38
N VAL A 313 3.28 15.53 6.10
CA VAL A 313 3.78 15.29 4.75
C VAL A 313 3.33 13.92 4.26
N LEU A 314 2.64 13.87 3.11
CA LEU A 314 2.30 12.64 2.41
C LEU A 314 3.26 12.44 1.24
N ILE A 315 4.05 11.36 1.29
CA ILE A 315 4.95 10.95 0.21
C ILE A 315 4.34 9.74 -0.49
N VAL A 316 4.21 9.81 -1.81
CA VAL A 316 3.65 8.73 -2.64
C VAL A 316 4.54 8.49 -3.85
N SER A 317 4.67 7.23 -4.26
CA SER A 317 5.29 6.83 -5.52
C SER A 317 4.49 5.72 -6.17
N HIS A 318 4.69 5.54 -7.49
CA HIS A 318 4.12 4.43 -8.25
C HIS A 318 4.80 3.08 -8.00
N SER A 319 6.00 3.06 -7.40
CA SER A 319 6.69 1.83 -7.01
C SER A 319 7.20 1.89 -5.58
N ASN A 320 7.04 0.80 -4.84
CA ASN A 320 7.50 0.65 -3.45
C ASN A 320 9.03 0.90 -3.35
N VAL A 321 9.80 0.41 -4.34
CA VAL A 321 11.26 0.59 -4.44
C VAL A 321 11.69 2.08 -4.48
N SER A 322 10.82 2.98 -4.94
CA SER A 322 11.13 4.41 -4.98
C SER A 322 10.81 5.16 -3.68
N VAL A 323 10.07 4.54 -2.76
CA VAL A 323 9.71 5.11 -1.44
C VAL A 323 10.66 4.63 -0.35
N ASP A 324 11.15 3.39 -0.47
CA ASP A 324 12.05 2.77 0.51
C ASP A 324 13.52 3.23 0.41
N GLY A 325 13.85 4.04 -0.59
CA GLY A 325 15.23 4.44 -0.95
C GLY A 325 15.67 5.82 -0.49
#